data_AF-A0A9D2HEV9-F1
#
_entry.id   AF-A0A9D2HEV9-F1
#
_cell.length_a   1.000
_cell.length_b   1.000
_cell.length_c   1.000
_cell.angle_alpha   90.00
_cell.angle_beta   90.00
_cell.angle_gamma   90.00
#
_symmetry.space_group_name_H-M   'P 1'
#
loop_
_entity.id
_entity.type
_entity.pdbx_description
1 polymer ?
#
loop_
_entity_poly.entity_id
_entity_poly.type
_entity_poly.pdbx_seq_one_letter_code
_entity_poly.pdbx_strand_id
1 'polypeptide(L)'
;MMGLNLHALVRGTITAVHPDAPVTVLAPAGWTVDDNYRQHPVWRPAVETLAQSQPVPDKALQFLVQQRANSRWRDFYFYGCVEGLDRTTERGGALVYWNGGEWQVDQVLEDFAEGAGWCKVRCILLRRCAPPEEGAMEPPASTCGEESEVRS
;
A
#
# COMPACT_ATOMS: atom_id res chain seq x y z
N MET A 1 -32.57 -22.50 16.26
CA MET A 1 -31.77 -23.01 15.12
C MET A 1 -30.43 -22.30 15.16
N MET A 2 -29.35 -22.97 15.58
CA MET A 2 -28.01 -22.35 15.57
C MET A 2 -27.48 -22.38 14.15
N GLY A 3 -27.51 -21.22 13.48
CA GLY A 3 -27.01 -21.05 12.13
C GLY A 3 -25.49 -21.21 12.09
N LEU A 4 -25.01 -21.91 11.06
CA LEU A 4 -23.59 -22.07 10.78
C LEU A 4 -22.94 -20.69 10.58
N ASN A 5 -22.00 -20.31 11.45
CA ASN A 5 -21.24 -19.07 11.31
C ASN A 5 -20.14 -19.27 10.26
N LEU A 6 -20.53 -19.18 8.99
CA LEU A 6 -19.65 -19.37 7.83
C LEU A 6 -18.44 -18.41 7.87
N HIS A 7 -18.66 -17.21 8.40
CA HIS A 7 -17.63 -16.20 8.56
C HIS A 7 -16.52 -16.65 9.52
N ALA A 8 -16.86 -17.27 10.66
CA ALA A 8 -15.88 -17.81 11.60
C ALA A 8 -15.06 -18.98 11.01
N LEU A 9 -15.69 -19.81 10.19
CA LEU A 9 -15.07 -21.02 9.62
C LEU A 9 -14.13 -20.69 8.45
N VAL A 10 -14.50 -19.73 7.61
CA VAL A 10 -13.69 -19.30 6.46
C VAL A 10 -12.50 -18.45 6.90
N ARG A 11 -12.61 -17.69 8.01
CA ARG A 11 -11.51 -16.84 8.50
C ARG A 11 -10.23 -17.61 8.84
N GLY A 12 -10.33 -18.76 9.51
CA GLY A 12 -9.15 -19.57 9.83
C GLY A 12 -8.42 -20.07 8.59
N THR A 13 -9.17 -20.42 7.54
CA THR A 13 -8.62 -20.93 6.28
C THR A 13 -7.96 -19.83 5.45
N ILE A 14 -8.52 -18.61 5.43
CA ILE A 14 -7.94 -17.48 4.69
C ILE A 14 -6.57 -17.09 5.26
N THR A 15 -6.45 -16.95 6.57
CA THR A 15 -5.17 -16.65 7.23
C THR A 15 -4.17 -17.80 7.16
N ALA A 16 -4.64 -19.05 7.04
CA ALA A 16 -3.78 -20.21 6.87
C ALA A 16 -3.21 -20.34 5.44
N VAL A 17 -3.93 -19.85 4.43
CA VAL A 17 -3.52 -19.92 3.02
C VAL A 17 -2.62 -18.75 2.62
N HIS A 18 -2.86 -17.55 3.16
CA HIS A 18 -1.98 -16.41 2.95
C HIS A 18 -1.96 -15.50 4.19
N PRO A 19 -0.94 -15.66 5.06
CA PRO A 19 -0.86 -14.91 6.30
C PRO A 19 -0.74 -13.41 6.03
N ASP A 20 -1.28 -12.61 6.94
CA ASP A 20 -1.07 -11.17 6.92
C ASP A 20 0.39 -10.86 7.23
N ALA A 21 0.94 -9.87 6.52
CA ALA A 21 2.29 -9.39 6.73
C ALA A 21 2.24 -7.99 7.38
N PRO A 22 3.18 -7.69 8.29
CA PRO A 22 3.35 -6.32 8.76
C PRO A 22 3.77 -5.42 7.59
N VAL A 23 3.14 -4.25 7.52
CA VAL A 23 3.41 -3.19 6.56
C VAL A 23 3.40 -1.84 7.27
N THR A 24 4.26 -0.94 6.85
CA THR A 24 4.25 0.44 7.34
C THR A 24 3.55 1.33 6.32
N VAL A 25 2.60 2.16 6.77
CA VAL A 25 1.84 3.06 5.91
C VAL A 25 2.16 4.50 6.26
N LEU A 26 2.56 5.28 5.26
CA LEU A 26 2.74 6.71 5.33
C LEU A 26 1.68 7.39 4.46
N ALA A 27 0.68 7.99 5.10
CA ALA A 27 -0.48 8.55 4.41
C ALA A 27 -0.38 10.07 4.31
N PRO A 28 -0.74 10.68 3.16
CA PRO A 28 -0.67 12.13 2.98
C PRO A 28 -1.68 12.83 3.89
N ALA A 29 -1.32 14.05 4.32
CA ALA A 29 -2.12 14.98 5.11
C ALA A 29 -2.47 16.27 4.32
N GLY A 30 -1.97 16.40 3.09
CA GLY A 30 -2.13 17.58 2.25
C GLY A 30 -0.79 18.05 1.68
N TRP A 31 -0.71 19.32 1.33
CA TRP A 31 0.47 19.93 0.72
C TRP A 31 0.82 21.25 1.42
N THR A 32 2.11 21.55 1.50
CA THR A 32 2.62 22.87 1.86
C THR A 32 3.34 23.47 0.67
N VAL A 33 3.40 24.80 0.59
CA VAL A 33 4.11 25.52 -0.47
C VAL A 33 5.31 26.20 0.18
N ASP A 34 6.50 25.94 -0.33
CA ASP A 34 7.71 26.60 0.14
C ASP A 34 7.88 28.02 -0.44
N ASP A 35 8.88 28.75 0.05
CA ASP A 35 9.21 30.10 -0.42
C ASP A 35 9.60 30.16 -1.92
N ASN A 36 9.84 29.00 -2.55
CA ASN A 36 10.14 28.85 -3.97
C ASN A 36 8.91 28.41 -4.78
N TYR A 37 7.71 28.48 -4.20
CA TYR A 37 6.44 28.05 -4.82
C TYR A 37 6.41 26.56 -5.21
N ARG A 38 7.23 25.71 -4.58
CA ARG A 38 7.18 24.26 -4.77
C ARG A 38 6.24 23.64 -3.75
N GLN A 39 5.41 22.72 -4.23
CA GLN A 39 4.50 21.95 -3.39
C GLN A 39 5.23 20.75 -2.78
N HIS A 40 5.18 20.64 -1.46
CA HIS A 40 5.72 19.53 -0.69
C HIS A 40 4.59 18.77 -0.02
N PRO A 41 4.51 17.43 -0.19
CA PRO A 41 3.51 16.64 0.51
C PRO A 41 3.78 16.67 2.02
N VAL A 42 2.73 16.93 2.80
CA VAL A 42 2.76 16.75 4.25
C VAL A 42 2.27 15.33 4.53
N TRP A 43 2.95 14.61 5.41
CA TRP A 43 2.56 13.25 5.78
C TRP A 43 2.05 13.17 7.21
N ARG A 44 1.13 12.25 7.45
CA ARG A 44 0.78 11.82 8.81
C ARG A 44 1.89 10.92 9.37
N PRO A 45 1.95 10.77 10.71
CA PRO A 45 2.84 9.80 11.35
C PRO A 45 2.69 8.42 10.72
N ALA A 46 3.80 7.76 10.41
CA ALA A 46 3.83 6.41 9.87
C ALA A 46 3.21 5.42 10.87
N VAL A 47 2.34 4.54 10.36
CA VAL A 47 1.63 3.54 11.18
C VAL A 47 1.96 2.14 10.70
N GLU A 48 2.28 1.25 11.62
CA GLU A 48 2.36 -0.18 11.34
C GLU A 48 0.97 -0.81 11.34
N THR A 49 0.67 -1.58 10.31
CA THR A 49 -0.58 -2.33 10.19
C THR A 49 -0.33 -3.69 9.53
N LEU A 50 -1.36 -4.52 9.47
CA LEU A 50 -1.34 -5.82 8.84
C LEU A 50 -2.04 -5.75 7.49
N ALA A 51 -1.40 -6.32 6.46
CA ALA A 51 -1.98 -6.42 5.14
C ALA A 51 -1.65 -7.75 4.44
N GLN A 52 -2.57 -8.20 3.61
CA GLN A 52 -2.37 -9.34 2.73
C GLN A 52 -1.92 -8.86 1.34
N SER A 53 -0.77 -9.32 0.86
CA SER A 53 -0.23 -8.90 -0.44
C SER A 53 -0.44 -9.96 -1.52
N GLN A 54 -1.24 -9.66 -2.54
CA GLN A 54 -1.52 -10.56 -3.65
C GLN A 54 -0.99 -10.03 -5.00
N PRO A 55 -0.59 -10.91 -5.93
CA PRO A 55 -0.29 -10.50 -7.30
C PRO A 55 -1.56 -10.01 -8.00
N VAL A 56 -1.41 -9.04 -8.90
CA VAL A 56 -2.53 -8.51 -9.69
C VAL A 56 -2.96 -9.56 -10.72
N PRO A 57 -4.28 -9.84 -10.89
CA PRO A 57 -4.76 -10.82 -11.85
C PRO A 57 -4.47 -10.43 -13.32
N ASP A 58 -4.14 -11.41 -14.16
CA ASP A 58 -3.62 -11.23 -15.53
C ASP A 58 -4.45 -10.32 -16.46
N LYS A 59 -5.78 -10.36 -16.36
CA LYS A 59 -6.64 -9.49 -17.19
C LYS A 59 -6.52 -8.00 -16.82
N ALA A 60 -6.29 -7.69 -15.54
CA ALA A 60 -5.98 -6.33 -15.12
C ALA A 60 -4.54 -5.95 -15.51
N LEU A 61 -3.62 -6.92 -15.51
CA LEU A 61 -2.22 -6.72 -15.90
C LEU A 61 -2.10 -6.29 -17.37
N GLN A 62 -2.88 -6.86 -18.30
CA GLN A 62 -2.83 -6.49 -19.72
C GLN A 62 -3.16 -5.02 -19.99
N PHE A 63 -4.13 -4.45 -19.26
CA PHE A 63 -4.47 -3.03 -19.38
C PHE A 63 -3.37 -2.14 -18.74
N LEU A 64 -2.82 -2.56 -17.59
CA LEU A 64 -1.78 -1.82 -16.89
C LEU A 64 -0.43 -1.82 -17.62
N VAL A 65 -0.07 -2.92 -18.28
CA VAL A 65 1.16 -3.04 -19.08
C VAL A 65 1.15 -2.05 -20.25
N GLN A 66 -0.02 -1.75 -20.82
CA GLN A 66 -0.16 -0.69 -21.83
C GLN A 66 0.04 0.72 -21.24
N GLN A 67 -0.10 0.88 -19.92
CA GLN A 67 0.00 2.17 -19.22
C GLN A 67 1.39 2.41 -18.60
N ARG A 68 2.05 1.36 -18.06
CA ARG A 68 3.44 1.39 -17.54
C ARG A 68 4.09 -0.01 -17.59
N ALA A 69 4.73 -0.34 -18.71
CA ALA A 69 5.25 -1.69 -19.02
C ALA A 69 6.35 -2.25 -18.08
N ASN A 70 7.05 -1.41 -17.31
CA ASN A 70 8.19 -1.83 -16.46
C ASN A 70 7.91 -1.77 -14.95
N SER A 71 6.67 -1.55 -14.54
CA SER A 71 6.32 -1.39 -13.13
C SER A 71 5.79 -2.68 -12.53
N ARG A 72 6.21 -2.99 -11.29
CA ARG A 72 5.66 -4.13 -10.54
C ARG A 72 4.40 -3.68 -9.81
N TRP A 73 3.31 -4.43 -10.01
CA TRP A 73 2.01 -4.14 -9.42
C TRP A 73 1.64 -5.22 -8.40
N ARG A 74 1.03 -4.81 -7.29
CA ARG A 74 0.46 -5.72 -6.28
C ARG A 74 -0.84 -5.15 -5.74
N ASP A 75 -1.77 -6.04 -5.44
CA ASP A 75 -2.97 -5.69 -4.69
C ASP A 75 -2.70 -5.96 -3.20
N PHE A 76 -3.08 -5.02 -2.33
CA PHE A 76 -2.99 -5.15 -0.88
C PHE A 76 -4.38 -5.09 -0.27
N TYR A 77 -4.64 -6.00 0.66
CA TYR A 77 -5.87 -6.05 1.44
C TYR A 77 -5.54 -5.62 2.87
N PHE A 78 -6.17 -4.55 3.34
CA PHE A 78 -5.94 -3.97 4.66
C PHE A 78 -7.16 -4.19 5.55
N TYR A 79 -6.92 -4.36 6.86
CA TYR A 79 -7.95 -4.18 7.88
C TYR A 79 -8.04 -2.68 8.22
N GLY A 80 -9.22 -2.09 8.06
CA GLY A 80 -9.48 -0.65 8.09
C GLY A 80 -9.29 0.04 6.73
N CYS A 81 -9.67 1.31 6.63
CA CYS A 81 -9.39 2.10 5.44
C CYS A 81 -7.98 2.68 5.54
N VAL A 82 -7.06 2.17 4.73
CA VAL A 82 -5.89 2.96 4.35
C VAL A 82 -6.39 3.95 3.32
N GLU A 83 -6.44 5.24 3.68
CA GLU A 83 -6.87 6.32 2.78
C GLU A 83 -6.14 6.22 1.45
N GLY A 84 -6.76 5.54 0.50
CA GLY A 84 -6.26 5.50 -0.85
C GLY A 84 -6.78 6.69 -1.65
N LEU A 85 -6.34 6.74 -2.89
CA LEU A 85 -6.46 7.90 -3.75
C LEU A 85 -7.93 8.26 -4.05
N ASP A 86 -8.52 9.13 -3.24
CA ASP A 86 -9.78 9.81 -3.54
C ASP A 86 -9.47 11.14 -4.23
N ARG A 87 -9.64 11.13 -5.56
CA ARG A 87 -9.43 12.31 -6.42
C ARG A 87 -10.44 13.43 -6.16
N THR A 88 -11.54 13.13 -5.45
CA THR A 88 -12.57 14.11 -5.08
C THR A 88 -12.16 14.92 -3.84
N THR A 89 -11.35 14.33 -2.96
CA THR A 89 -10.84 14.98 -1.73
C THR A 89 -9.38 15.41 -1.83
N GLU A 90 -8.74 15.25 -3.00
CA GLU A 90 -7.30 15.51 -3.24
C GLU A 90 -6.36 14.71 -2.32
N ARG A 91 -6.88 13.64 -1.70
CA ARG A 91 -6.13 12.75 -0.80
C ARG A 91 -5.74 11.50 -1.56
N GLY A 92 -4.44 11.28 -1.76
CA GLY A 92 -3.97 10.10 -2.46
C GLY A 92 -2.46 10.00 -2.59
N GLY A 93 -1.97 8.82 -2.95
CA GLY A 93 -0.55 8.55 -3.08
C GLY A 93 0.12 8.12 -1.78
N ALA A 94 -0.64 7.51 -0.87
CA ALA A 94 -0.10 6.86 0.32
C ALA A 94 1.02 5.89 -0.07
N LEU A 95 2.07 5.87 0.76
CA LEU A 95 3.21 4.98 0.59
C LEU A 95 3.06 3.80 1.54
N VAL A 96 3.17 2.61 1.00
CA VAL A 96 3.15 1.34 1.70
C VAL A 96 4.54 0.74 1.63
N TYR A 97 5.14 0.47 2.78
CA TYR A 97 6.45 -0.17 2.88
C TYR A 97 6.26 -1.64 3.21
N TRP A 98 6.68 -2.50 2.29
CA TRP A 98 6.55 -3.94 2.42
C TRP A 98 7.69 -4.65 1.68
N ASN A 99 8.32 -5.61 2.37
CA ASN A 99 9.35 -6.49 1.81
C ASN A 99 10.49 -5.71 1.14
N GLY A 100 11.01 -4.67 1.82
CA GLY A 100 12.10 -3.81 1.35
C GLY A 100 11.74 -2.96 0.12
N GLY A 101 10.45 -2.75 -0.15
CA GLY A 101 9.97 -1.91 -1.24
C GLY A 101 9.09 -0.78 -0.73
N GLU A 102 9.22 0.38 -1.37
CA GLU A 102 8.30 1.50 -1.27
C GLU A 102 7.26 1.37 -2.39
N TRP A 103 6.01 1.15 -2.01
CA TRP A 103 4.89 0.94 -2.91
C TRP A 103 3.93 2.12 -2.82
N GLN A 104 3.61 2.75 -3.94
CA GLN A 104 2.62 3.83 -3.96
C GLN A 104 1.23 3.28 -4.24
N VAL A 105 0.24 3.69 -3.45
CA VAL A 105 -1.17 3.41 -3.75
C VAL A 105 -1.58 4.18 -4.99
N ASP A 106 -1.90 3.43 -6.05
CA ASP A 106 -2.37 3.96 -7.34
C ASP A 106 -3.90 4.11 -7.35
N GLN A 107 -4.61 3.10 -6.84
CA GLN A 107 -6.08 3.08 -6.85
C GLN A 107 -6.64 2.28 -5.66
N VAL A 108 -7.74 2.77 -5.06
CA VAL A 108 -8.62 1.95 -4.19
C VAL A 108 -9.58 1.19 -5.08
N LEU A 109 -9.51 -0.14 -5.04
CA LEU A 109 -10.36 -1.01 -5.85
C LEU A 109 -11.66 -1.37 -5.13
N GLU A 110 -11.59 -1.57 -3.81
CA GLU A 110 -12.74 -1.90 -2.98
C GLU A 110 -12.62 -1.18 -1.65
N ASP A 111 -13.63 -0.37 -1.29
CA ASP A 111 -13.74 0.24 0.03
C ASP A 111 -14.95 -0.34 0.75
N PHE A 112 -14.68 -1.24 1.69
CA PHE A 112 -15.69 -1.82 2.57
C PHE A 112 -15.45 -1.40 4.03
N ALA A 113 -14.74 -0.29 4.26
CA ALA A 113 -14.35 0.12 5.60
C ALA A 113 -15.56 0.42 6.50
N GLU A 114 -16.61 1.02 5.96
CA GLU A 114 -17.81 1.40 6.72
C GLU A 114 -18.62 0.17 7.19
N GLY A 115 -18.67 -0.91 6.41
CA GLY A 115 -19.51 -2.08 6.70
C GLY A 115 -18.76 -3.30 7.21
N ALA A 116 -17.60 -3.61 6.63
CA ALA A 116 -16.84 -4.83 6.91
C ALA A 116 -15.44 -4.55 7.47
N GLY A 117 -15.01 -3.29 7.54
CA GLY A 117 -13.75 -2.88 8.16
C GLY A 117 -12.51 -3.31 7.37
N TRP A 118 -12.58 -3.36 6.03
CA TRP A 118 -11.42 -3.66 5.19
C TRP A 118 -11.47 -2.91 3.85
N CYS A 119 -10.31 -2.73 3.23
CA CYS A 119 -10.21 -2.19 1.89
C CYS A 119 -9.20 -2.96 1.04
N LYS A 120 -9.39 -2.91 -0.28
CA LYS A 120 -8.46 -3.40 -1.29
C LYS A 120 -7.88 -2.22 -2.05
N VAL A 121 -6.56 -2.12 -2.06
CA VAL A 121 -5.84 -1.11 -2.84
C VAL A 121 -4.88 -1.77 -3.81
N ARG A 122 -4.64 -1.11 -4.94
CA ARG A 122 -3.58 -1.46 -5.87
C ARG A 122 -2.39 -0.55 -5.64
N CYS A 123 -1.22 -1.14 -5.53
CA CYS A 123 0.02 -0.43 -5.38
C CYS A 123 1.00 -0.73 -6.51
N ILE A 124 1.84 0.26 -6.80
CA ILE A 124 2.94 0.20 -7.76
C ILE A 124 4.27 0.34 -7.02
N LEU A 125 5.23 -0.52 -7.32
CA LEU A 125 6.58 -0.40 -6.74
C LEU A 125 7.25 0.86 -7.32
N LEU A 126 7.62 1.81 -6.45
CA LEU A 126 8.39 2.99 -6.84
C LEU A 126 9.89 2.70 -6.82
N ARG A 127 10.36 2.16 -5.70
CA ARG A 127 11.78 1.87 -5.46
C ARG A 127 11.94 0.84 -4.36
N ARG A 128 13.14 0.27 -4.27
CA ARG A 128 13.57 -0.42 -3.06
C ARG A 128 13.83 0.61 -1.97
N CYS A 129 13.37 0.35 -0.75
CA CYS A 129 13.61 1.22 0.40
C CYS A 129 13.32 0.47 1.71
N ALA A 130 14.03 0.83 2.78
CA ALA A 130 13.65 0.43 4.14
C ALA A 130 12.38 1.18 4.58
N PRO A 131 11.54 0.60 5.45
CA PRO A 131 10.40 1.32 6.01
C PRO A 131 10.87 2.50 6.88
N PRO A 132 10.09 3.59 6.94
CA PRO A 132 10.30 4.63 7.95
C PRO A 132 10.02 4.08 9.36
N GLU A 133 10.60 4.71 10.38
CA GLU A 133 10.26 4.41 11.77
C GLU A 133 8.79 4.74 12.07
N GLU A 134 8.16 3.99 12.98
CA GLU A 134 6.81 4.28 13.43
C GLU A 134 6.74 5.72 14.00
N GLY A 135 5.73 6.48 13.57
CA GLY A 135 5.56 7.87 13.97
C GLY A 135 6.31 8.89 13.08
N ALA A 136 7.18 8.45 12.16
CA ALA A 136 7.86 9.35 11.23
C ALA A 136 6.86 10.09 10.31
N MET A 137 7.09 11.37 10.05
CA MET A 137 6.21 12.22 9.23
C MET A 137 6.83 12.59 7.87
N GLU A 138 7.89 11.89 7.48
CA GLU A 138 8.58 12.08 6.21
C GLU A 138 9.02 10.73 5.63
N PRO A 139 8.98 10.56 4.30
CA PRO A 139 9.57 9.40 3.67
C PRO A 139 11.09 9.42 3.85
N PRO A 140 11.75 8.26 3.97
CA PRO A 140 13.19 8.17 4.18
C PRO A 140 14.00 8.84 3.07
N ALA A 141 15.05 9.56 3.47
CA ALA A 141 15.74 10.58 2.67
C ALA A 141 16.49 10.08 1.41
N SER A 142 16.89 8.81 1.29
CA SER A 142 17.23 8.13 0.00
C SER A 142 17.95 6.77 0.17
N THR A 143 17.93 5.99 -0.93
CA THR A 143 18.73 4.80 -1.31
C THR A 143 18.52 3.48 -0.55
N CYS A 144 17.80 2.53 -1.19
CA CYS A 144 18.19 1.12 -1.05
C CYS A 144 19.46 0.90 -1.87
N GLY A 145 20.38 0.14 -1.28
CA GLY A 145 21.67 -0.29 -1.80
C GLY A 145 21.86 -0.25 -3.32
N GLU A 146 22.98 0.36 -3.71
CA GLU A 146 23.79 -0.15 -4.81
C GLU A 146 23.79 -1.68 -4.72
N GLU A 147 23.20 -2.35 -5.71
CA GLU A 147 23.46 -3.76 -5.94
C GLU A 147 24.97 -3.88 -6.12
N SER A 148 25.66 -4.36 -5.08
CA SER A 148 27.04 -4.77 -5.19
C SER A 148 27.09 -5.78 -6.33
N GLU A 149 27.70 -5.34 -7.42
CA GLU A 149 28.03 -6.08 -8.62
C GLU A 149 28.86 -7.31 -8.21
N VAL A 150 28.21 -8.40 -7.84
CA VAL A 150 28.86 -9.71 -7.72
C VAL A 150 28.95 -10.26 -9.12
N ARG A 151 29.95 -9.76 -9.86
CA ARG A 151 30.58 -10.53 -10.93
C ARG A 151 31.04 -11.85 -10.33
N SER A 152 30.49 -12.94 -10.81
CA SER A 152 31.16 -14.24 -10.82
C SER A 152 31.01 -14.89 -12.17
#